data_AF-A0A453F5I2-F1
#
_entry.id   AF-A0A453F5I2-F1
#
_cell.length_a   1.000
_cell.length_b   1.000
_cell.length_c   1.000
_cell.angle_alpha   90.00
_cell.angle_beta   90.00
_cell.angle_gamma   90.00
#
_symmetry.space_group_name_H-M   'P 1'
#
loop_
_entity.id
_entity.type
_entity.pdbx_description
1 polymer ?
#
loop_
_entity_poly.entity_id
_entity_poly.type
_entity_poly.pdbx_seq_one_letter_code
_entity_poly.pdbx_strand_id
1 'polypeptide(L)'
;QADKVTVVYPMRFQDSIDIVLATSFLQEFVEARRTAALNNAPSCMWSPVPPLELKGVNADALDANAGFVTFVVFPRHVEGRKLDKTVWSLLTFHAYVSYHVKCSEGFMHTRMRRRVESLIQALDRAKSDAEKLKKLVHGGSFRRLVCANINQTCI
;
A
#
# COMPACT_ATOMS: atom_id res chain seq x y z
N GLN A 1 -10.50 -29.75 24.96
CA GLN A 1 -9.87 -28.94 23.90
C GLN A 1 -10.26 -29.43 22.50
N ALA A 2 -11.49 -29.94 22.30
CA ALA A 2 -11.85 -30.71 21.10
C ALA A 2 -12.62 -29.93 20.01
N ASP A 3 -13.08 -28.70 20.28
CA ASP A 3 -14.02 -28.02 19.36
C ASP A 3 -13.47 -26.71 18.75
N LYS A 4 -12.15 -26.59 18.53
CA LYS A 4 -11.61 -25.42 17.80
C LYS A 4 -10.35 -25.77 17.01
N VAL A 5 -10.23 -25.14 15.84
CA VAL A 5 -9.04 -25.20 14.98
C VAL A 5 -8.32 -23.87 15.08
N THR A 6 -7.01 -23.90 15.33
CA THR A 6 -6.17 -22.70 15.37
C THR A 6 -5.27 -22.69 14.15
N VAL A 7 -5.30 -21.61 13.38
CA VAL A 7 -4.48 -21.44 12.16
C VAL A 7 -3.53 -20.27 12.40
N VAL A 8 -2.23 -20.50 12.22
CA VAL A 8 -1.20 -19.47 12.45
C VAL A 8 -0.50 -19.17 11.13
N TYR A 9 -0.42 -17.87 10.80
CA TYR A 9 0.26 -17.33 9.63
C TYR A 9 1.51 -16.56 10.05
N PRO A 10 2.72 -17.12 9.84
CA PRO A 10 3.95 -16.36 9.93
C PRO A 10 4.08 -15.44 8.72
N MET A 11 4.04 -14.12 8.93
CA MET A 11 4.04 -13.14 7.85
C MET A 11 5.47 -12.68 7.52
N ARG A 12 5.84 -12.80 6.24
CA ARG A 12 7.19 -12.49 5.74
C ARG A 12 7.13 -11.57 4.54
N PHE A 13 7.90 -10.49 4.57
CA PHE A 13 8.06 -9.54 3.47
C PHE A 13 9.53 -9.29 3.20
N GLN A 14 9.92 -9.10 1.94
CA GLN A 14 11.32 -8.85 1.57
C GLN A 14 11.70 -7.38 1.77
N ASP A 15 10.81 -6.47 1.38
CA ASP A 15 11.05 -5.03 1.43
C ASP A 15 10.85 -4.47 2.84
N SER A 16 11.78 -3.65 3.33
CA SER A 16 11.66 -3.03 4.66
C SER A 16 10.43 -2.13 4.79
N ILE A 17 10.02 -1.48 3.70
CA ILE A 17 8.80 -0.65 3.65
C ILE A 17 7.55 -1.52 3.82
N ASP A 18 7.48 -2.65 3.11
CA ASP A 18 6.38 -3.59 3.23
C ASP A 18 6.27 -4.17 4.63
N ILE A 19 7.39 -4.46 5.30
CA ILE A 19 7.38 -4.95 6.68
C ILE A 19 6.67 -3.96 7.60
N VAL A 20 6.99 -2.67 7.49
CA VAL A 20 6.36 -1.62 8.30
C VAL A 20 4.88 -1.46 7.96
N LEU A 21 4.54 -1.42 6.67
CA LEU A 21 3.15 -1.31 6.21
C LEU A 21 2.31 -2.52 6.63
N ALA A 22 2.85 -3.73 6.47
CA ALA A 22 2.21 -4.98 6.86
C ALA A 22 1.98 -5.06 8.36
N THR A 23 2.98 -4.67 9.17
CA THR A 23 2.85 -4.66 10.63
C THR A 23 1.69 -3.77 11.08
N SER A 24 1.64 -2.53 10.58
CA SER A 24 0.55 -1.60 10.88
C SER A 24 -0.80 -2.12 10.37
N PHE A 25 -0.84 -2.67 9.15
CA PHE A 25 -2.06 -3.25 8.58
C PHE A 25 -2.61 -4.40 9.43
N LEU A 26 -1.74 -5.30 9.89
CA LEU A 26 -2.14 -6.48 10.67
C LEU A 26 -2.62 -6.11 12.08
N GLN A 27 -2.00 -5.12 12.71
CA GLN A 27 -2.46 -4.58 14.00
C GLN A 27 -3.87 -3.99 13.85
N GLU A 28 -4.08 -3.13 12.86
CA GLU A 28 -5.38 -2.53 12.57
C GLU A 28 -6.43 -3.56 12.16
N PHE A 29 -6.05 -4.60 11.41
CA PHE A 29 -6.94 -5.69 11.02
C PHE A 29 -7.54 -6.41 12.24
N VAL A 30 -6.73 -6.64 13.28
CA VAL A 30 -7.18 -7.27 14.52
C VAL A 30 -8.04 -6.33 15.36
N GLU A 31 -7.70 -5.04 15.40
CA GLU A 31 -8.48 -4.01 16.08
C GLU A 31 -9.86 -3.82 15.44
N ALA A 32 -9.94 -3.79 14.10
CA ALA A 32 -11.19 -3.66 13.36
C ALA A 32 -12.20 -4.77 13.69
N ARG A 33 -11.73 -5.98 14.04
CA ARG A 33 -12.60 -7.09 14.49
C ARG A 33 -13.38 -6.78 15.77
N ARG A 34 -12.96 -5.82 16.59
CA ARG A 34 -13.70 -5.45 17.81
C ARG A 34 -15.04 -4.77 17.51
N THR A 35 -15.30 -4.43 16.25
CA THR A 35 -16.59 -3.89 15.81
C THR A 35 -17.70 -4.93 15.96
N ALA A 36 -18.85 -4.53 16.52
CA ALA A 36 -19.99 -5.42 16.81
C ALA A 36 -20.50 -6.21 15.59
N ALA A 37 -20.33 -5.68 14.37
CA ALA A 37 -20.67 -6.36 13.12
C ALA A 37 -19.90 -7.67 12.88
N LEU A 38 -18.75 -7.85 13.55
CA LEU A 38 -17.82 -8.98 13.35
C LEU A 38 -17.81 -9.96 14.54
N ASN A 39 -18.78 -9.87 15.46
CA ASN A 39 -18.86 -10.77 16.63
C ASN A 39 -18.97 -12.27 16.28
N ASN A 40 -19.54 -12.57 15.10
CA ASN A 40 -19.70 -13.94 14.60
C ASN A 40 -18.52 -14.42 13.74
N ALA A 41 -17.53 -13.56 13.49
CA ALA A 41 -16.34 -13.92 12.73
C ALA A 41 -15.36 -14.76 13.58
N PRO A 42 -14.43 -15.49 12.94
CA PRO A 42 -13.31 -16.11 13.64
C PRO A 42 -12.54 -15.11 14.49
N SER A 43 -12.14 -15.55 15.69
CA SER A 43 -11.26 -14.72 16.53
C SER A 43 -9.91 -14.60 15.81
N CYS A 44 -9.33 -13.40 15.80
CA CYS A 44 -8.02 -13.13 15.22
C CYS A 44 -7.11 -12.46 16.24
N MET A 45 -5.82 -12.75 16.20
CA MET A 45 -4.83 -12.09 17.05
C MET A 45 -3.55 -11.87 16.25
N TRP A 46 -2.84 -10.80 16.56
CA TRP A 46 -1.51 -10.54 16.03
C TRP A 46 -0.51 -10.51 17.19
N SER A 47 0.66 -11.11 16.97
CA SER A 47 1.77 -11.10 17.93
C SER A 47 3.09 -10.94 17.17
N PRO A 48 4.04 -10.12 17.66
CA PRO A 48 5.37 -10.04 17.07
C PRO A 48 6.20 -11.30 17.36
N VAL A 49 5.83 -12.09 18.38
CA VAL A 49 6.55 -13.29 18.83
C VAL A 49 5.74 -14.54 18.46
N PRO A 50 6.39 -15.68 18.13
CA PRO A 50 5.69 -16.93 17.86
C PRO A 50 4.76 -17.34 19.03
N PRO A 51 3.51 -17.74 18.74
CA PRO A 51 2.61 -18.28 19.75
C PRO A 51 3.20 -19.52 20.44
N LEU A 52 2.82 -19.75 21.70
CA LEU A 52 3.33 -20.85 22.53
C LEU A 52 3.03 -22.23 21.92
N GLU A 53 1.96 -22.32 21.14
CA GLU A 53 1.52 -23.50 20.41
C GLU A 53 2.56 -23.97 19.36
N LEU A 54 3.46 -23.07 18.93
CA LEU A 54 4.52 -23.37 17.96
C LEU A 54 5.88 -23.66 18.62
N LYS A 55 5.92 -23.86 19.94
CA LYS A 55 7.16 -24.26 20.63
C LYS A 55 7.68 -25.59 20.08
N GLY A 56 8.93 -25.61 19.63
CA GLY A 56 9.60 -26.80 19.10
C GLY A 56 9.50 -26.99 17.59
N VAL A 57 8.83 -26.07 16.88
CA VAL A 57 8.86 -26.00 15.40
C VAL A 57 10.22 -25.43 14.96
N ASN A 58 10.75 -25.91 13.83
CA ASN A 58 12.03 -25.46 13.27
C ASN A 58 12.10 -23.92 13.18
N ALA A 59 13.26 -23.36 13.52
CA ALA A 59 13.47 -21.91 13.58
C ALA A 59 13.17 -21.21 12.25
N ASP A 60 13.52 -21.81 11.11
CA ASP A 60 13.27 -21.24 9.77
C ASP A 60 11.77 -21.03 9.49
N ALA A 61 10.92 -21.95 9.98
CA ALA A 61 9.47 -21.82 9.86
C ALA A 61 8.88 -20.76 10.79
N LEU A 62 9.63 -20.34 11.81
CA LEU A 62 9.27 -19.30 12.78
C LEU A 62 9.93 -17.94 12.51
N ASP A 63 10.76 -17.82 11.49
CA ASP A 63 11.33 -16.52 11.13
C ASP A 63 10.26 -15.64 10.45
N ALA A 64 9.58 -14.78 11.20
CA ALA A 64 8.54 -13.88 10.69
C ALA A 64 8.86 -12.44 11.04
N ASN A 65 9.08 -11.60 10.02
CA ASN A 65 9.49 -10.21 10.21
C ASN A 65 8.32 -9.22 10.36
N ALA A 66 7.11 -9.60 9.93
CA ALA A 66 5.88 -8.82 10.14
C ALA A 66 4.97 -9.43 11.24
N GLY A 67 5.50 -10.38 12.01
CA GLY A 67 4.80 -11.06 13.10
C GLY A 67 3.90 -12.22 12.65
N PHE A 68 3.05 -12.66 13.58
CA PHE A 68 2.21 -13.85 13.45
C PHE A 68 0.74 -13.45 13.58
N VAL A 69 -0.06 -13.90 12.61
CA VAL A 69 -1.52 -13.77 12.68
C VAL A 69 -2.11 -15.12 13.06
N THR A 70 -2.91 -15.16 14.11
CA THR A 70 -3.57 -16.38 14.60
C THR A 70 -5.06 -16.26 14.44
N PHE A 71 -5.70 -17.21 13.76
CA PHE A 71 -7.15 -17.35 13.69
C PHE A 71 -7.61 -18.53 14.52
N VAL A 72 -8.68 -18.34 15.30
CA VAL A 72 -9.36 -19.40 16.04
C VAL A 72 -10.73 -19.64 15.42
N VAL A 73 -10.88 -20.82 14.82
CA VAL A 73 -12.07 -21.25 14.09
C VAL A 73 -12.85 -22.22 14.97
N PHE A 74 -14.12 -21.90 15.24
CA PHE A 74 -15.08 -22.74 15.94
C PHE A 74 -16.04 -23.42 14.93
N PRO A 75 -16.74 -24.51 15.32
CA PRO A 75 -17.66 -25.24 14.42
C PRO A 75 -18.67 -24.34 13.73
N ARG A 76 -19.21 -23.34 14.44
CA ARG A 76 -20.13 -22.31 13.91
C ARG A 76 -19.63 -21.58 12.65
N HIS A 77 -18.32 -21.51 12.42
CA HIS A 77 -17.73 -20.86 11.25
C HIS A 77 -17.63 -21.79 10.02
N VAL A 78 -17.77 -23.10 10.21
CA VAL A 78 -17.58 -24.13 9.19
C VAL A 78 -18.81 -25.03 9.00
N GLU A 79 -19.90 -24.76 9.72
CA GLU A 79 -21.16 -25.49 9.57
C GLU A 79 -21.80 -25.34 8.19
N GLY A 80 -22.20 -26.48 7.60
CA GLY A 80 -22.92 -26.56 6.34
C GLY A 80 -22.18 -25.91 5.17
N ARG A 81 -22.88 -25.03 4.44
CA ARG A 81 -22.34 -24.36 3.24
C ARG A 81 -21.29 -23.27 3.53
N LYS A 82 -20.97 -23.00 4.81
CA LYS A 82 -19.97 -21.98 5.19
C LYS A 82 -18.53 -22.50 5.07
N LEU A 83 -18.34 -23.83 5.11
CA LEU A 83 -17.03 -24.48 5.07
C LEU A 83 -16.17 -23.95 3.92
N ASP A 84 -16.66 -24.05 2.68
CA ASP A 84 -15.89 -23.70 1.47
C ASP A 84 -15.42 -22.25 1.50
N LYS A 85 -16.30 -21.33 1.93
CA LYS A 85 -15.98 -19.91 2.02
C LYS A 85 -14.93 -19.62 3.10
N THR A 86 -15.05 -20.26 4.26
CA THR A 86 -14.07 -20.11 5.36
C THR A 86 -12.71 -20.66 4.96
N VAL A 87 -12.69 -21.85 4.34
CA VAL A 87 -11.46 -22.47 3.82
C VAL A 87 -10.81 -21.59 2.76
N TRP A 88 -11.58 -21.10 1.78
CA TRP A 88 -11.06 -20.20 0.75
C TRP A 88 -10.46 -18.92 1.35
N SER A 89 -11.16 -18.30 2.31
CA SER A 89 -10.70 -17.08 2.97
C SER A 89 -9.40 -17.29 3.73
N LEU A 90 -9.27 -18.43 4.43
CA LEU A 90 -8.05 -18.80 5.15
C LEU A 90 -6.90 -19.12 4.19
N LEU A 91 -7.15 -19.88 3.12
CA LEU A 91 -6.12 -20.24 2.14
C LEU A 91 -5.57 -19.00 1.42
N THR A 92 -6.43 -18.03 1.10
CA THR A 92 -6.06 -16.82 0.36
C THR A 92 -5.60 -15.67 1.24
N PHE A 93 -5.67 -15.79 2.58
CA PHE A 93 -5.36 -14.71 3.52
C PHE A 93 -3.97 -14.11 3.30
N HIS A 94 -2.94 -14.94 3.10
CA HIS A 94 -1.58 -14.45 2.90
C HIS A 94 -1.46 -13.57 1.63
N ALA A 95 -2.07 -14.01 0.53
CA ALA A 95 -2.11 -13.25 -0.72
C ALA A 95 -2.93 -11.96 -0.56
N TYR A 96 -4.04 -12.03 0.18
CA TYR A 96 -4.87 -10.87 0.50
C TYR A 96 -4.08 -9.78 1.23
N VAL A 97 -3.36 -10.13 2.29
CA VAL A 97 -2.53 -9.15 3.03
C VAL A 97 -1.44 -8.57 2.12
N SER A 98 -0.73 -9.43 1.39
CA SER A 98 0.36 -8.98 0.51
C SER A 98 -0.12 -8.01 -0.57
N TYR A 99 -1.28 -8.30 -1.17
CA TYR A 99 -1.93 -7.42 -2.14
C TYR A 99 -2.27 -6.06 -1.51
N HIS A 100 -2.90 -6.05 -0.33
CA HIS A 100 -3.30 -4.80 0.32
C HIS A 100 -2.12 -3.95 0.81
N VAL A 101 -1.00 -4.57 1.19
CA VAL A 101 0.25 -3.87 1.51
C VAL A 101 0.76 -3.12 0.28
N LYS A 102 0.90 -3.81 -0.86
CA LYS A 102 1.34 -3.18 -2.13
C LYS A 102 0.36 -2.11 -2.63
N CYS A 103 -0.95 -2.33 -2.50
CA CYS A 103 -1.93 -1.29 -2.81
C CYS A 103 -1.78 -0.05 -1.91
N SER A 104 -1.50 -0.25 -0.62
CA SER A 104 -1.29 0.86 0.33
C SER A 104 -0.03 1.64 -0.01
N GLU A 105 1.06 0.95 -0.37
CA GLU A 105 2.30 1.56 -0.87
C GLU A 105 2.01 2.44 -2.11
N GLY A 106 1.34 1.88 -3.13
CA GLY A 106 0.96 2.61 -4.34
C GLY A 106 0.02 3.79 -4.08
N PHE A 107 -0.88 3.66 -3.10
CA PHE A 107 -1.75 4.75 -2.66
C PHE A 107 -0.95 5.88 -2.01
N MET A 108 0.00 5.56 -1.12
CA MET A 108 0.90 6.55 -0.52
C MET A 108 1.74 7.26 -1.59
N HIS A 109 2.27 6.53 -2.58
CA HIS A 109 2.97 7.12 -3.72
C HIS A 109 2.11 8.15 -4.47
N THR A 110 0.84 7.81 -4.72
CA THR A 110 -0.10 8.71 -5.41
C THR A 110 -0.36 9.98 -4.58
N ARG A 111 -0.54 9.86 -3.26
CA ARG A 111 -0.72 11.02 -2.37
C ARG A 111 0.53 11.90 -2.31
N MET A 112 1.71 11.29 -2.23
CA MET A 112 2.98 12.04 -2.24
C MET A 112 3.15 12.83 -3.54
N ARG A 113 2.87 12.24 -4.70
CA ARG A 113 2.94 12.95 -5.99
C ARG A 113 2.03 14.18 -6.03
N ARG A 114 0.77 14.03 -5.65
CA ARG A 114 -0.19 15.16 -5.55
C ARG A 114 0.30 16.25 -4.60
N ARG A 115 0.93 15.86 -3.49
CA ARG A 115 1.51 16.83 -2.54
C ARG A 115 2.67 17.59 -3.17
N VAL A 116 3.58 16.91 -3.86
CA VAL A 116 4.71 17.53 -4.58
C VAL A 116 4.20 18.49 -5.67
N GLU A 117 3.21 18.11 -6.46
CA GLU A 117 2.58 18.99 -7.45
C GLU A 117 2.04 20.28 -6.81
N SER A 118 1.35 20.17 -5.67
CA SER A 118 0.84 21.35 -4.95
C SER A 118 1.95 22.27 -4.43
N LEU A 119 3.09 21.70 -4.01
CA LEU A 119 4.25 22.45 -3.53
C LEU A 119 4.97 23.16 -4.67
N ILE A 120 5.11 22.51 -5.83
CA ILE A 120 5.67 23.12 -7.04
C ILE A 120 4.82 24.33 -7.46
N GLN A 121 3.49 24.20 -7.46
CA GLN A 121 2.59 25.31 -7.77
C GLN A 121 2.71 26.48 -6.78
N ALA A 122 2.97 26.19 -5.50
CA ALA A 122 3.20 27.24 -4.50
C ALA A 122 4.56 27.94 -4.75
N LEU A 123 5.59 27.17 -5.09
CA LEU A 123 6.92 27.69 -5.42
C LEU A 123 6.88 28.58 -6.67
N ASP A 124 6.16 28.16 -7.72
CA ASP A 124 6.02 28.93 -8.95
C ASP A 124 5.27 30.26 -8.73
N ARG A 125 4.30 30.27 -7.82
CA ARG A 125 3.60 31.51 -7.41
C ARG A 125 4.50 32.45 -6.60
N ALA A 126 5.43 31.91 -5.81
CA ALA A 126 6.36 32.70 -5.00
C ALA A 126 7.51 33.34 -5.81
N LYS A 127 7.79 32.87 -7.04
CA LYS A 127 8.81 33.48 -7.90
C LYS A 127 8.45 34.92 -8.23
N SER A 128 9.39 35.84 -8.02
CA SER A 128 9.22 37.26 -8.34
C SER A 128 9.03 37.48 -9.85
N ASP A 129 8.29 38.52 -10.23
CA ASP A 129 8.02 38.82 -11.64
C ASP A 129 9.30 39.17 -12.44
N ALA A 130 10.36 39.61 -11.77
CA ALA A 130 11.68 39.84 -12.35
C ALA A 130 12.35 38.55 -12.85
N GLU A 131 12.15 37.42 -12.16
CA GLU A 131 12.63 36.10 -12.62
C GLU A 131 11.76 35.51 -13.74
N LYS A 132 10.44 35.79 -13.72
CA LYS A 132 9.53 35.39 -14.80
C LYS A 132 9.86 36.10 -16.11
N LEU A 133 10.20 37.40 -16.05
CA LEU A 133 10.64 38.19 -17.22
C LEU A 133 11.99 37.71 -17.78
N LYS A 134 12.97 37.36 -16.93
CA LYS A 134 14.27 36.83 -17.39
C LYS A 134 14.14 35.53 -18.21
N LYS A 135 13.17 34.67 -17.87
CA LYS A 135 12.89 33.44 -18.65
C LYS A 135 12.24 33.71 -20.00
N LEU A 136 11.40 34.74 -20.11
CA LEU A 136 10.81 35.16 -21.39
C LEU A 136 11.84 35.81 -22.32
N VAL A 137 12.79 36.58 -21.77
CA VAL A 137 13.84 37.25 -22.56
C VAL A 137 14.87 36.27 -23.13
N HIS A 138 15.16 35.15 -22.46
CA HIS A 138 16.10 34.13 -22.96
C HIS A 138 15.52 33.23 -24.08
N GLY A 139 14.22 33.29 -24.37
CA GLY A 139 13.58 32.52 -25.46
C GLY A 139 13.42 33.28 -26.78
N GLY A 140 13.86 34.53 -26.86
CA GLY A 140 13.66 35.41 -28.02
C GLY A 140 14.97 35.95 -28.59
N SER A 141 15.80 35.10 -29.21
CA SER A 141 16.92 35.62 -30.01
C SER A 141 16.44 36.08 -31.39
N PHE A 142 16.32 37.40 -31.50
CA PHE A 142 16.38 38.29 -32.66
C PHE A 142 16.79 37.76 -34.07
N ARG A 143 15.91 38.08 -35.04
CA ARG A 143 16.04 38.51 -36.45
C ARG A 143 16.99 37.80 -37.43
N ARG A 144 16.42 37.44 -38.60
CA ARG A 144 17.13 37.49 -39.89
C ARG A 144 16.58 38.65 -40.73
N LEU A 145 17.39 39.70 -40.86
CA LEU A 145 17.26 40.71 -41.92
C LEU A 145 17.73 40.06 -43.23
N VAL A 146 16.90 40.08 -44.28
CA VAL A 146 17.37 39.97 -45.66
C VAL A 146 16.58 40.98 -46.50
N CYS A 147 17.24 42.06 -46.90
CA CYS A 147 16.86 42.88 -48.04
C CYS A 147 17.54 42.31 -49.28
N ALA A 148 16.78 41.99 -50.33
CA ALA A 148 17.18 42.19 -51.72
C ALA A 148 16.02 41.92 -52.70
N ASN A 149 15.59 43.01 -53.36
CA ASN A 149 15.21 43.14 -54.77
C ASN A 149 13.92 42.49 -55.34
N ILE A 150 12.93 43.38 -55.55
CA ILE A 150 12.43 43.88 -56.85
C ILE A 150 11.93 42.85 -57.89
N ASN A 151 10.66 43.07 -58.28
CA ASN A 151 9.86 42.51 -59.39
C ASN A 151 9.35 41.07 -59.13
N GLN A 152 8.03 40.78 -59.14
CA GLN A 152 7.10 41.00 -60.25
C GLN A 152 5.64 40.71 -59.81
N THR A 153 4.73 41.66 -60.13
CA THR A 153 3.28 41.55 -60.46
C THR A 153 2.40 40.43 -59.89
N CYS A 154 1.36 40.87 -59.16
CA CYS A 154 0.11 40.16 -58.91
C CYS A 154 -0.68 39.90 -60.20
N ILE A 155 -1.13 38.66 -60.39
CA ILE A 155 -2.47 38.29 -60.86
C ILE A 155 -2.94 37.14 -59.97
#